data_AF-A0A9E5C2C2-F1
#
_entry.id   AF-A0A9E5C2C2-F1
#
_cell.length_a   1.000
_cell.length_b   1.000
_cell.length_c   1.000
_cell.angle_alpha   90.00
_cell.angle_beta   90.00
_cell.angle_gamma   90.00
#
_symmetry.space_group_name_H-M   'P 1'
#
loop_
_entity.id
_entity.type
_entity.pdbx_description
1 polymer ?
#
loop_
_entity_poly.entity_id
_entity_poly.type
_entity_poly.pdbx_seq_one_letter_code
_entity_poly.pdbx_strand_id
1 'polypeptide(L)' 'MAVPHAVPSSLGGSAQIESAHTGESLEQAPSFTLPTVGGGTASLDSYLGQRNVVLVFYRAFW' A
#
# COMPACT_ATOMS: atom_id res chain seq x y z
N MET A 1 29.85 18.72 -39.83
CA MET A 1 30.18 18.81 -38.40
C MET A 1 28.88 18.78 -37.63
N ALA A 2 28.58 17.68 -36.93
CA ALA A 2 27.31 17.47 -36.24
C ALA A 2 27.46 17.88 -34.77
N VAL A 3 26.57 18.74 -34.28
CA VAL A 3 26.44 19.07 -32.86
C VAL A 3 25.36 18.18 -32.25
N PRO A 4 25.67 17.23 -31.36
CA PRO A 4 24.63 16.59 -30.57
C PRO A 4 24.25 17.52 -29.41
N HIS A 5 23.12 18.23 -29.54
CA HIS A 5 22.47 18.88 -28.40
C HIS A 5 21.85 17.79 -27.53
N ALA A 6 22.41 17.58 -26.34
CA ALA A 6 21.85 16.68 -25.34
C ALA A 6 20.46 17.18 -24.93
N VAL A 7 19.44 16.33 -25.08
CA VAL A 7 18.09 16.56 -24.58
C VAL A 7 18.13 16.33 -23.06
N PRO A 8 17.73 17.28 -22.19
CA PRO A 8 17.58 16.97 -20.78
C PRO A 8 16.34 16.07 -20.61
N SER A 9 16.58 14.86 -20.06
CA SER A 9 15.54 13.91 -19.70
C SER A 9 14.56 14.53 -18.71
N SER A 10 13.29 14.56 -19.10
CA SER A 10 12.15 14.90 -18.24
C SER A 10 12.25 14.11 -16.93
N LEU A 11 12.23 14.81 -15.79
CA LEU A 11 12.01 14.20 -14.48
C LEU A 11 10.59 13.64 -14.46
N GLY A 12 10.45 12.38 -14.86
CA GLY A 12 9.26 11.56 -14.65
C GLY A 12 9.10 11.23 -13.16
N GLY A 13 8.82 12.24 -12.36
CA GLY A 13 8.27 12.07 -11.02
C GLY A 13 6.79 11.77 -11.16
N SER A 14 6.45 10.54 -11.53
CA SER A 14 5.09 10.02 -11.36
C SER A 14 4.85 9.96 -9.86
N ALA A 15 4.34 11.04 -9.28
CA ALA A 15 3.64 10.95 -8.01
C ALA A 15 2.56 9.89 -8.24
N GLN A 16 2.78 8.68 -7.74
CA GLN A 16 1.77 7.65 -7.68
C GLN A 16 0.65 8.26 -6.84
N ILE A 17 -0.38 8.78 -7.51
CA ILE A 17 -1.56 9.30 -6.84
C ILE A 17 -2.15 8.07 -6.16
N GLU A 18 -1.94 7.97 -4.86
CA GLU A 18 -2.59 6.98 -4.01
C GLU A 18 -4.08 7.30 -4.10
N SER A 19 -4.77 6.57 -4.96
CA SER A 19 -6.22 6.64 -5.10
C SER A 19 -6.80 6.17 -3.78
N ALA A 20 -7.02 7.12 -2.87
CA ALA A 20 -7.79 6.90 -1.67
C ALA A 20 -9.23 6.57 -2.11
N HIS A 21 -9.49 5.27 -2.29
CA HIS A 21 -10.83 4.76 -2.47
C HIS A 21 -11.59 4.91 -1.15
N THR A 22 -12.08 6.14 -0.90
CA THR A 22 -13.10 6.38 0.12
C THR A 22 -14.44 6.05 -0.53
N GLY A 23 -14.66 4.77 -0.78
CA GLY A 23 -15.89 4.26 -1.36
C GLY A 23 -16.42 3.15 -0.46
N GLU A 24 -17.72 3.15 -0.23
CA GLU A 24 -18.47 2.02 0.31
C GLU A 24 -18.46 0.87 -0.71
N SER A 25 -17.28 0.39 -1.04
CA SER A 25 -17.06 -0.69 -1.98
C SER A 25 -17.17 -1.98 -1.18
N LEU A 26 -18.10 -2.86 -1.57
CA LEU A 26 -18.14 -4.27 -1.14
C LEU A 26 -16.97 -5.06 -1.77
N GLU A 27 -15.82 -4.42 -1.94
CA GLU A 27 -14.63 -5.03 -2.47
C GLU A 27 -13.95 -5.85 -1.37
N GLN A 28 -13.39 -6.97 -1.80
CA GLN A 28 -12.62 -7.83 -0.92
C GLN A 28 -11.44 -7.05 -0.34
N ALA A 29 -11.29 -7.11 0.98
CA ALA A 29 -10.16 -6.50 1.66
C ALA A 29 -8.84 -7.08 1.10
N PRO A 30 -7.83 -6.23 0.81
CA PRO A 30 -6.53 -6.70 0.32
C PRO A 30 -5.90 -7.68 1.30
N SER A 31 -5.28 -8.74 0.77
CA SER A 31 -4.49 -9.65 1.60
C SER A 31 -3.26 -8.94 2.16
N PHE A 32 -2.91 -9.26 3.40
CA PHE A 32 -1.70 -8.74 4.03
C PHE A 32 -1.12 -9.77 5.00
N THR A 33 0.17 -9.63 5.28
CA THR A 33 0.85 -10.30 6.38
C THR A 33 1.66 -9.27 7.14
N LEU A 34 1.41 -9.13 8.43
CA LEU A 34 2.05 -8.14 9.30
C LEU A 34 2.77 -8.83 10.46
N PRO A 35 3.91 -8.28 10.93
CA PRO A 35 4.52 -8.73 12.17
C PRO A 35 3.64 -8.36 13.36
N THR A 36 3.64 -9.20 14.39
CA THR A 36 2.98 -8.92 15.66
C THR A 36 3.99 -8.45 16.70
N VAL A 37 3.51 -7.73 17.71
CA VAL A 37 4.35 -7.26 18.83
C VAL A 37 5.03 -8.40 19.60
N GLY A 38 4.50 -9.63 19.51
CA GLY A 38 5.07 -10.82 20.13
C GLY A 38 6.15 -11.53 19.29
N GLY A 39 6.56 -10.95 18.15
CA GLY A 39 7.57 -11.55 17.26
C GLY A 39 7.03 -12.62 16.31
N GLY A 40 5.70 -12.76 16.20
CA GLY A 40 5.05 -13.63 15.22
C GLY A 40 4.57 -12.86 13.98
N THR A 41 3.79 -13.53 13.16
CA THR A 41 3.10 -12.92 12.01
C THR A 41 1.60 -13.14 12.09
N ALA A 42 0.84 -12.21 11.52
CA ALA A 42 -0.61 -12.32 11.36
C ALA A 42 -0.97 -12.02 9.89
N SER A 43 -1.75 -12.91 9.28
CA SER A 43 -2.23 -12.76 7.91
C SER A 43 -3.75 -12.64 7.87
N LEU A 44 -4.30 -11.82 6.97
CA LEU A 44 -5.75 -11.66 6.84
C LEU A 44 -6.44 -12.98 6.51
N ASP A 45 -5.81 -13.79 5.65
CA ASP A 45 -6.32 -15.09 5.20
C ASP A 45 -6.60 -16.07 6.35
N SER A 46 -5.85 -15.96 7.45
CA SER A 46 -6.02 -16.79 8.64
C SER A 46 -7.35 -16.56 9.37
N TYR A 47 -8.07 -15.48 9.05
CA TYR A 47 -9.35 -15.14 9.67
C TYR A 47 -10.56 -15.34 8.74
N LEU A 48 -10.34 -15.70 7.47
CA LEU A 48 -11.41 -15.91 6.50
C LEU A 48 -12.36 -17.02 6.96
N GLY A 49 -13.67 -16.76 6.89
CA GLY A 49 -14.73 -17.70 7.28
C GLY A 49 -14.81 -18.03 8.77
N GLN A 50 -13.93 -17.46 9.61
CA GLN A 50 -13.89 -17.75 11.04
C GLN A 50 -14.51 -16.64 11.88
N ARG A 51 -14.19 -15.38 11.57
CA ARG A 51 -14.66 -14.22 12.33
C ARG A 51 -14.61 -12.94 11.52
N ASN A 52 -15.43 -11.97 11.90
CA ASN A 52 -15.29 -10.61 11.43
C ASN A 52 -14.00 -9.99 11.99
N VAL A 53 -13.30 -9.22 11.17
CA VAL A 53 -12.03 -8.57 11.53
C VAL A 53 -12.18 -7.07 11.38
N VAL A 54 -11.69 -6.31 12.37
CA VAL A 54 -11.63 -4.84 12.33
C VAL A 54 -10.17 -4.43 12.23
N LEU A 55 -9.83 -3.62 11.23
CA LEU A 55 -8.50 -3.04 11.08
C LEU A 55 -8.50 -1.59 11.56
N VAL A 56 -7.54 -1.25 12.42
CA VAL A 56 -7.33 0.11 12.91
C VAL A 56 -5.93 0.55 12.51
N PHE A 57 -5.85 1.51 11.60
CA PHE A 57 -4.60 2.14 11.19
C PHE A 57 -4.38 3.39 12.03
N TYR A 58 -3.24 3.48 12.70
CA TYR A 58 -2.84 4.65 13.46
C TYR A 58 -1.36 4.94 13.23
N ARG A 59 -0.99 6.21 13.28
CA ARG A 59 0.40 6.63 13.15
C ARG A 59 1.03 6.61 14.54
N ALA A 60 1.89 5.63 14.80
CA ALA A 60 2.76 5.64 15.97
C ALA A 60 3.92 6.61 15.72
N PHE A 61 4.20 7.45 16.70
CA PHE A 61 5.42 8.25 16.77
C PHE A 61 6.26 7.70 17.92
N TRP A 62 7.56 7.57 17.70
CA TRP A 62 8.56 7.15 18.67
C TRP A 62 9.62 8.23 18.80
#